data_AF-A0A1Y0MNS1-F1
#
_entry.id   AF-A0A1Y0MNS1-F1
#
_cell.length_a   1.000
_cell.length_b   1.000
_cell.length_c   1.000
_cell.angle_alpha   90.00
_cell.angle_beta   90.00
_cell.angle_gamma   90.00
#
_symmetry.space_group_name_H-M   'P 1'
#
loop_
_entity.id
_entity.type
_entity.pdbx_description
1 polymer ?
#
loop_
_entity_poly.entity_id
_entity_poly.type
_entity_poly.pdbx_seq_one_letter_code
_entity_poly.pdbx_strand_id
1 'polypeptide(L)'
;MYTTVQFLHSYWAYLVVLVVFLATFNALLGFFSKRDYGAKDFRISLFALIVTHIQLLIGLVLYFVSPLGFQSISANGMGTVMKDSVLRLNAVEHPTVMLIVVVLITIGYSKHKKKLVSRPKFKTLMIFYTLAFVLLLSRIPWGQWFD
;
A
#
# COMPACT_ATOMS: atom_id res chain seq x y z
N MET A 1 6.17 -23.48 -2.20
CA MET A 1 6.62 -22.07 -2.36
C MET A 1 5.44 -21.10 -2.26
N TYR A 2 4.39 -21.27 -3.08
CA TYR A 2 3.20 -20.40 -3.05
C TYR A 2 2.59 -20.18 -1.65
N THR A 3 2.25 -21.25 -0.92
CA THR A 3 1.60 -21.17 0.40
C THR A 3 2.42 -20.35 1.42
N THR A 4 3.73 -20.57 1.48
CA THR A 4 4.64 -19.83 2.35
C THR A 4 4.69 -18.34 2.00
N VAL A 5 4.80 -18.01 0.71
CA VAL A 5 4.87 -16.61 0.26
C VAL A 5 3.52 -15.91 0.47
N GLN A 6 2.40 -16.59 0.24
CA GLN A 6 1.07 -16.07 0.52
C GLN A 6 0.90 -15.78 2.01
N PHE A 7 1.27 -16.72 2.88
CA PHE A 7 1.22 -16.52 4.33
C PHE A 7 2.02 -15.29 4.74
N LEU A 8 3.26 -15.17 4.27
CA LEU A 8 4.12 -14.03 4.56
C LEU A 8 3.51 -12.70 4.05
N HIS A 9 3.00 -12.70 2.82
CA HIS A 9 2.39 -11.51 2.21
C HIS A 9 1.14 -11.04 2.97
N SER A 10 0.27 -11.96 3.37
CA SER A 10 -0.96 -11.64 4.10
C SER A 10 -0.65 -11.11 5.50
N TYR A 11 0.26 -11.75 6.25
CA TYR A 11 0.62 -11.27 7.58
C TYR A 11 1.33 -9.91 7.54
N TRP A 12 2.22 -9.71 6.57
CA TRP A 12 2.90 -8.42 6.40
C TRP A 12 1.93 -7.31 5.97
N ALA A 13 0.89 -7.64 5.22
CA ALA A 13 -0.13 -6.68 4.82
C ALA A 13 -0.88 -6.07 6.02
N TYR A 14 -1.16 -6.83 7.08
CA TYR A 14 -1.75 -6.28 8.31
C TYR A 14 -0.85 -5.19 8.92
N LEU A 15 0.46 -5.44 8.96
CA LEU A 15 1.44 -4.44 9.41
C LEU A 15 1.44 -3.20 8.49
N VAL A 16 1.36 -3.40 7.17
CA VAL A 16 1.28 -2.30 6.20
C VAL A 16 0.06 -1.43 6.45
N VAL A 17 -1.13 -2.04 6.57
CA VAL A 17 -2.39 -1.32 6.84
C VAL A 17 -2.26 -0.52 8.13
N LEU A 18 -1.76 -1.12 9.21
CA LEU A 18 -1.56 -0.46 10.49
C LEU A 18 -0.61 0.74 10.38
N VAL A 19 0.57 0.56 9.77
CA VAL A 19 1.59 1.62 9.71
C VAL A 19 1.15 2.75 8.76
N VAL A 20 0.53 2.44 7.63
CA VAL A 20 -0.02 3.46 6.70
C VAL A 20 -1.17 4.22 7.37
N PHE A 21 -2.03 3.53 8.12
CA PHE A 21 -3.06 4.18 8.94
C PHE A 21 -2.43 5.15 9.95
N LEU A 22 -1.47 4.69 10.75
CA LEU A 22 -0.78 5.53 11.74
C LEU A 22 -0.10 6.73 11.10
N ALA A 23 0.55 6.56 9.95
CA ALA A 23 1.21 7.65 9.24
C ALA A 23 0.22 8.67 8.65
N THR A 24 -0.88 8.19 8.10
CA THR A 24 -1.96 9.03 7.55
C THR A 24 -2.60 9.87 8.65
N PHE A 25 -3.00 9.25 9.76
CA PHE A 25 -3.63 9.95 10.88
C PHE A 25 -2.64 10.88 11.60
N ASN A 26 -1.38 10.48 11.76
CA ASN A 26 -0.36 11.37 12.30
C ASN A 26 -0.18 12.63 11.42
N ALA A 27 -0.22 12.48 10.09
CA ALA A 27 -0.11 13.60 9.18
C ALA A 27 -1.34 14.52 9.20
N LEU A 28 -2.55 13.94 9.25
CA LEU A 28 -3.81 14.68 9.40
C LEU A 28 -3.82 15.49 10.70
N LEU A 29 -3.56 14.83 11.83
CA LEU A 29 -3.52 15.47 13.15
C LEU A 29 -2.48 16.59 13.18
N GLY A 30 -1.25 16.32 12.73
CA GLY A 30 -0.20 17.34 12.70
C GLY A 30 -0.54 18.55 11.83
N PHE A 31 -1.23 18.35 10.71
CA PHE A 31 -1.67 19.44 9.84
C PHE A 31 -2.77 20.30 10.48
N PHE A 32 -3.84 19.67 11.00
CA PHE A 32 -4.99 20.39 11.55
C PHE A 32 -4.72 21.00 12.93
N SER A 33 -3.94 20.32 13.77
CA SER A 33 -3.56 20.83 15.10
C SER A 33 -2.42 21.85 15.05
N LYS A 34 -1.87 22.15 13.85
CA LYS A 34 -0.73 23.06 13.65
C LYS A 34 0.49 22.68 14.51
N ARG A 35 0.70 21.38 14.75
CA ARG A 35 1.84 20.88 15.56
C ARG A 35 3.16 21.09 14.80
N ASP A 36 4.24 21.20 15.54
CA ASP A 36 5.58 21.11 14.96
C ASP A 36 5.94 19.71 14.48
N TYR A 37 6.68 19.66 13.37
CA TYR A 37 7.12 18.40 12.78
C TYR A 37 8.41 17.94 13.43
N GLY A 38 8.37 16.79 14.10
CA GLY A 38 9.50 16.25 14.86
C GLY A 38 10.05 14.93 14.33
N ALA A 39 11.00 14.37 15.08
CA ALA A 39 11.63 13.09 14.77
C ALA A 39 10.63 11.92 14.78
N LYS A 40 9.60 11.96 15.63
CA LYS A 40 8.55 10.94 15.67
C LYS A 40 7.76 10.91 14.36
N ASP A 41 7.34 12.08 13.85
CA ASP A 41 6.62 12.20 12.58
C ASP A 41 7.44 11.67 11.40
N PHE A 42 8.73 12.02 11.40
CA PHE A 42 9.69 11.53 10.40
C PHE A 42 9.78 10.00 10.40
N ARG A 43 9.97 9.39 11.57
CA ARG A 43 10.09 7.93 11.70
C ARG A 43 8.81 7.22 11.29
N ILE A 44 7.63 7.71 11.70
CA ILE A 44 6.34 7.12 11.32
C ILE A 44 6.20 7.12 9.79
N SER A 45 6.53 8.24 9.13
CA SER A 45 6.46 8.35 7.68
C SER A 45 7.49 7.47 6.96
N LEU A 46 8.69 7.35 7.53
CA LEU A 46 9.74 6.46 7.02
C LEU A 46 9.33 4.99 7.14
N PHE A 47 8.74 4.57 8.27
CA PHE A 47 8.27 3.21 8.42
C PHE A 47 7.18 2.87 7.41
N ALA A 48 6.22 3.77 7.16
CA ALA A 48 5.22 3.58 6.12
C ALA A 48 5.85 3.34 4.74
N LEU A 49 6.90 4.10 4.39
CA LEU A 49 7.66 3.86 3.16
C LEU A 49 8.30 2.46 3.16
N ILE A 50 9.07 2.11 4.20
CA ILE A 50 9.83 0.85 4.23
C ILE A 50 8.90 -0.35 4.16
N VAL A 51 7.88 -0.43 5.02
CA VAL A 51 7.02 -1.61 5.11
C VAL A 51 6.21 -1.82 3.83
N THR A 52 5.79 -0.74 3.17
CA THR A 52 5.03 -0.81 1.90
C THR A 52 5.91 -1.26 0.73
N HIS A 53 7.19 -0.90 0.72
CA HIS A 53 8.12 -1.39 -0.31
C HIS A 53 8.47 -2.86 -0.09
N ILE A 54 8.66 -3.29 1.17
CA ILE A 54 8.83 -4.72 1.48
C ILE A 54 7.60 -5.51 1.05
N GLN A 55 6.39 -4.99 1.31
CA GLN A 55 5.14 -5.60 0.85
C GLN A 55 5.07 -5.75 -0.67
N LEU A 56 5.51 -4.72 -1.41
CA LEU A 56 5.59 -4.78 -2.86
C LEU A 56 6.53 -5.89 -3.33
N LEU A 57 7.71 -6.03 -2.72
CA LEU A 57 8.66 -7.10 -3.09
C LEU A 57 8.08 -8.48 -2.83
N ILE A 58 7.47 -8.71 -1.66
CA ILE A 58 6.82 -9.99 -1.34
C ILE A 58 5.64 -10.23 -2.29
N GLY A 59 4.83 -9.20 -2.55
CA GLY A 59 3.68 -9.27 -3.45
C GLY A 59 4.05 -9.52 -4.90
N LEU A 60 5.18 -8.99 -5.37
CA LEU A 60 5.69 -9.25 -6.71
C LEU A 60 6.09 -10.71 -6.86
N VAL A 61 6.79 -11.29 -5.87
CA VAL A 61 7.08 -12.73 -5.87
C VAL A 61 5.78 -13.52 -5.85
N LEU A 62 4.83 -13.17 -4.97
CA LEU A 62 3.53 -13.83 -4.88
C LEU A 62 2.77 -13.81 -6.21
N TYR A 63 2.79 -12.68 -6.92
CA TYR A 63 2.09 -12.50 -8.19
C TYR A 63 2.53 -13.52 -9.25
N PHE A 64 3.82 -13.88 -9.30
CA PHE A 64 4.31 -14.86 -10.28
C PHE A 64 4.13 -16.31 -9.84
N VAL A 65 4.11 -16.59 -8.53
CA VAL A 65 4.04 -17.97 -8.00
C VAL A 65 2.62 -18.41 -7.64
N SER A 66 1.67 -17.47 -7.49
CA SER A 66 0.28 -17.73 -7.15
C SER A 66 -0.53 -18.16 -8.38
N PRO A 67 -1.44 -19.14 -8.25
CA PRO A 67 -2.42 -19.47 -9.29
C PRO A 67 -3.37 -18.31 -9.62
N LEU A 68 -3.61 -17.40 -8.67
CA LEU A 68 -4.52 -16.26 -8.84
C LEU A 68 -3.83 -14.99 -9.38
N GLY A 69 -2.50 -15.01 -9.51
CA GLY A 69 -1.71 -13.91 -10.05
C GLY A 69 -1.52 -14.03 -11.57
N PHE A 70 -0.27 -13.93 -12.03
CA PHE A 70 0.09 -14.01 -13.44
C PHE A 70 -0.35 -15.33 -14.11
N GLN A 71 -0.26 -16.44 -13.38
CA GLN A 71 -0.64 -17.76 -13.89
C GLN A 71 -2.13 -17.81 -14.28
N SER A 72 -3.00 -17.09 -13.58
CA SER A 72 -4.42 -16.97 -13.93
C SER A 72 -4.61 -16.41 -15.33
N ILE A 73 -3.83 -15.39 -15.70
CA ILE A 73 -3.88 -14.77 -17.02
C ILE A 73 -3.35 -15.72 -18.09
N SER A 74 -2.24 -16.41 -17.81
CA SER A 74 -1.66 -17.40 -18.73
C SER A 74 -2.58 -18.59 -18.97
N ALA A 75 -3.31 -19.05 -17.95
CA ALA A 75 -4.18 -20.23 -18.03
C ALA A 75 -5.55 -19.93 -18.65
N ASN A 76 -6.16 -18.79 -18.29
CA ASN A 76 -7.54 -18.47 -18.67
C ASN A 76 -7.66 -17.46 -19.82
N GLY A 77 -6.56 -16.76 -20.14
CA GLY A 77 -6.56 -15.64 -21.07
C GLY A 77 -7.13 -14.34 -20.45
N MET A 78 -6.60 -13.20 -20.89
CA MET A 78 -6.99 -11.89 -20.36
C MET A 78 -8.49 -11.58 -20.49
N GLY A 79 -9.12 -11.99 -21.59
CA GLY A 79 -10.55 -11.76 -21.81
C GLY A 79 -11.46 -12.45 -20.78
N THR A 80 -11.07 -13.65 -20.32
CA THR A 80 -11.80 -14.40 -19.28
C THR A 80 -11.54 -13.78 -17.91
N VAL A 81 -10.27 -13.52 -17.59
CA VAL A 81 -9.86 -12.89 -16.31
C VAL A 81 -10.59 -11.56 -16.09
N MET A 82 -10.72 -10.74 -17.13
CA MET A 82 -11.39 -9.44 -17.03
C MET A 82 -12.91 -9.54 -16.83
N LYS A 83 -13.55 -10.68 -17.14
CA LYS A 83 -14.99 -10.88 -16.93
C LYS A 83 -15.30 -11.40 -15.53
N ASP A 84 -14.43 -12.25 -14.99
CA ASP A 84 -14.57 -12.80 -13.65
C ASP A 84 -14.09 -11.79 -12.58
N SER A 85 -14.94 -11.46 -11.61
CA SER A 85 -14.62 -10.45 -10.59
C SER A 85 -13.50 -10.88 -9.64
N VAL A 86 -13.39 -12.17 -9.32
CA VAL A 86 -12.37 -12.71 -8.41
C VAL A 86 -11.03 -12.74 -9.11
N LEU A 87 -10.98 -13.25 -10.35
CA LEU A 87 -9.74 -13.29 -11.12
C LEU A 87 -9.25 -11.87 -11.44
N ARG A 88 -10.14 -10.97 -11.86
CA ARG A 88 -9.79 -9.57 -12.15
C ARG A 88 -9.25 -8.84 -10.91
N LEU A 89 -9.88 -9.03 -9.76
CA LEU A 89 -9.44 -8.41 -8.51
C LEU A 89 -8.01 -8.84 -8.17
N ASN A 90 -7.73 -10.15 -8.20
CA ASN A 90 -6.44 -10.69 -7.77
C ASN A 90 -5.31 -10.48 -8.79
N ALA A 91 -5.57 -10.73 -10.07
CA ALA A 91 -4.55 -10.71 -11.10
C ALA A 91 -4.28 -9.30 -11.66
N VAL A 92 -5.23 -8.36 -11.53
CA VAL A 92 -5.14 -7.07 -12.22
C VAL A 92 -5.33 -5.89 -11.27
N GLU A 93 -6.51 -5.78 -10.65
CA GLU A 93 -6.89 -4.57 -9.90
C GLU A 93 -6.05 -4.39 -8.64
N HIS A 94 -5.87 -5.46 -7.85
CA HIS A 94 -5.05 -5.44 -6.64
C HIS A 94 -3.59 -5.06 -6.95
N PRO A 95 -2.82 -5.81 -7.76
CA PRO A 95 -1.41 -5.49 -7.99
C PRO A 95 -1.21 -4.11 -8.62
N THR A 96 -2.12 -3.69 -9.51
CA THR A 96 -2.04 -2.37 -10.16
C THR A 96 -2.29 -1.24 -9.15
N VAL A 97 -3.34 -1.34 -8.34
CA VAL A 97 -3.62 -0.32 -7.32
C VAL A 97 -2.56 -0.32 -6.23
N MET A 98 -2.01 -1.47 -5.83
CA MET A 98 -0.90 -1.53 -4.87
C MET A 98 0.36 -0.83 -5.38
N LEU A 99 0.65 -0.91 -6.68
CA LEU A 99 1.75 -0.15 -7.29
C LEU A 99 1.51 1.36 -7.19
N ILE A 100 0.28 1.83 -7.45
CA ILE A 100 -0.09 3.24 -7.27
C ILE A 100 0.06 3.67 -5.81
N VAL A 101 -0.35 2.83 -4.85
CA VAL A 101 -0.18 3.07 -3.41
C VAL A 101 1.29 3.29 -3.08
N VAL A 102 2.19 2.40 -3.54
CA VAL A 102 3.64 2.54 -3.31
C VAL A 102 4.17 3.85 -3.92
N VAL A 103 3.77 4.18 -5.15
CA VAL A 103 4.18 5.43 -5.82
C VAL A 103 3.73 6.65 -5.02
N LEU A 104 2.48 6.69 -4.55
CA LEU A 104 1.97 7.81 -3.75
C LEU A 104 2.73 7.96 -2.43
N ILE A 105 3.01 6.86 -1.73
CA ILE A 105 3.78 6.88 -0.49
C ILE A 105 5.21 7.37 -0.75
N THR A 106 5.85 6.94 -1.83
CA THR A 106 7.18 7.40 -2.25
C THR A 106 7.21 8.88 -2.57
N ILE A 107 6.21 9.39 -3.30
CA ILE A 107 6.10 10.81 -3.63
C ILE A 107 5.88 11.63 -2.36
N GLY A 108 4.94 11.23 -1.50
CA GLY A 108 4.65 11.91 -0.23
C GLY A 108 5.89 11.97 0.64
N TYR A 109 6.59 10.85 0.80
CA TYR A 109 7.82 10.78 1.58
C TYR A 109 8.94 11.62 0.96
N SER A 110 9.17 11.52 -0.35
CA SER A 110 10.27 12.23 -1.00
C SER A 110 10.07 13.75 -1.04
N LYS A 111 8.82 14.21 -1.19
CA LYS A 111 8.48 15.63 -1.22
C LYS A 111 8.46 16.26 0.18
N HIS A 112 7.98 15.58 1.23
CA HIS A 112 7.91 16.18 2.56
C HIS A 112 9.32 16.48 3.12
N LYS A 113 10.30 15.60 2.87
CA LYS A 113 11.69 15.79 3.33
C LYS A 113 12.32 17.09 2.84
N LYS A 114 11.94 17.53 1.63
CA LYS A 114 12.43 18.76 0.99
C LYS A 114 11.77 20.03 1.53
N LYS A 115 10.74 19.93 2.39
CA LYS A 115 10.10 21.10 3.00
C LYS A 115 10.83 21.51 4.27
N LEU A 116 11.04 22.80 4.47
CA LEU A 116 11.76 23.35 5.63
C LEU A 116 10.84 23.53 6.85
N VAL A 117 9.64 24.03 6.63
CA VAL A 117 8.67 24.36 7.69
C VAL A 117 7.68 23.21 7.98
N SER A 118 7.23 23.10 9.24
CA SER A 118 6.37 22.02 9.77
C SER A 118 5.08 21.81 8.96
N ARG A 119 4.30 22.88 8.76
CA ARG A 119 2.96 22.77 8.14
C ARG A 119 2.98 22.23 6.71
N PRO A 120 3.86 22.69 5.79
CA PRO A 120 4.03 22.07 4.48
C PRO A 120 4.53 20.62 4.47
N LYS A 121 5.33 20.19 5.47
CA LYS A 121 5.70 18.79 5.63
C LYS A 121 4.45 17.94 5.88
N PHE A 122 3.66 18.32 6.89
CA PHE A 122 2.40 17.64 7.21
C PHE A 122 1.39 17.69 6.07
N LYS A 123 1.20 18.84 5.40
CA LYS A 123 0.29 18.96 4.25
C LYS A 123 0.63 17.97 3.14
N THR A 124 1.93 17.84 2.85
CA THR A 124 2.41 16.93 1.80
C THR A 124 2.10 15.48 2.16
N LEU A 125 2.47 15.05 3.37
CA LEU A 125 2.19 13.69 3.84
C LEU A 125 0.69 13.42 3.91
N MET A 126 -0.09 14.34 4.46
CA MET A 126 -1.54 14.24 4.59
C MET A 126 -2.20 13.93 3.24
N ILE A 127 -1.89 14.70 2.19
CA ILE A 127 -2.51 14.50 0.87
C ILE A 127 -2.13 13.14 0.29
N PHE A 128 -0.82 12.85 0.18
CA PHE A 128 -0.37 11.63 -0.50
C PHE A 128 -0.71 10.36 0.29
N TYR A 129 -0.59 10.38 1.62
CA TYR A 129 -0.83 9.19 2.43
C TYR A 129 -2.32 8.92 2.59
N THR A 130 -3.18 9.95 2.63
CA THR A 130 -4.64 9.73 2.62
C THR A 130 -5.08 9.11 1.30
N LEU A 131 -4.60 9.61 0.16
CA LEU A 131 -4.91 9.01 -1.15
C LEU A 131 -4.41 7.56 -1.23
N ALA A 132 -3.16 7.31 -0.79
CA ALA A 132 -2.60 5.98 -0.74
C ALA A 132 -3.41 5.04 0.17
N PHE A 133 -3.85 5.52 1.33
CA PHE A 133 -4.61 4.72 2.28
C PHE A 133 -6.01 4.36 1.76
N VAL A 134 -6.71 5.30 1.13
CA VAL A 134 -8.01 5.02 0.49
C VAL A 134 -7.85 3.98 -0.63
N LEU A 135 -6.84 4.12 -1.49
CA LEU A 135 -6.58 3.16 -2.55
C LEU A 135 -6.18 1.79 -2.00
N LEU A 136 -5.35 1.75 -0.95
CA LEU A 136 -4.96 0.54 -0.26
C LEU A 136 -6.20 -0.23 0.21
N LEU A 137 -7.09 0.42 0.96
CA LEU A 137 -8.31 -0.21 1.47
C LEU A 137 -9.28 -0.63 0.36
N SER A 138 -9.30 0.09 -0.76
CA SER A 138 -10.24 -0.16 -1.87
C SER A 138 -10.01 -1.48 -2.61
N ARG A 139 -8.77 -2.00 -2.63
CA ARG A 139 -8.39 -3.20 -3.41
C ARG A 139 -7.69 -4.28 -2.61
N ILE A 140 -7.74 -4.24 -1.28
CA ILE A 140 -7.43 -5.44 -0.50
C ILE A 140 -8.51 -6.50 -0.81
N PRO A 141 -8.14 -7.76 -1.11
CA PRO A 141 -9.11 -8.83 -1.35
C PRO A 141 -9.71 -9.30 -0.02
N TRP A 142 -10.55 -8.46 0.60
CA TRP A 142 -11.07 -8.65 1.95
C TRP A 142 -11.73 -10.01 2.21
N GLY A 143 -12.42 -10.59 1.22
CA GLY A 143 -12.98 -11.94 1.34
C GLY A 143 -11.92 -12.97 1.74
N GLN A 144 -10.76 -12.95 1.08
CA GLN A 144 -9.67 -13.89 1.36
C GLN A 144 -9.00 -13.70 2.73
N TRP A 145 -9.28 -12.62 3.45
CA TRP A 145 -8.76 -12.38 4.80
C TRP A 145 -9.72 -12.82 5.91
N PHE A 146 -11.02 -12.84 5.61
CA PHE A 146 -12.07 -13.13 6.58
C PHE A 146 -12.75 -14.49 6.37
N ASP A 147 -12.49 -15.14 5.22
CA ASP A 147 -12.85 -16.53 4.92
C ASP A 147 -11.77 -17.50 5.43
#